data_AF-A0A1I4PTS7-F1
#
_entry.id   AF-A0A1I4PTS7-F1
#
_cell.length_a   1.000
_cell.length_b   1.000
_cell.length_c   1.000
_cell.angle_alpha   90.00
_cell.angle_beta   90.00
_cell.angle_gamma   90.00
#
_symmetry.space_group_name_H-M   'P 1'
#
loop_
_entity.id
_entity.type
_entity.pdbx_description
1 polymer ?
#
loop_
_entity_poly.entity_id
_entity_poly.type
_entity_poly.pdbx_seq_one_letter_code
_entity_poly.pdbx_strand_id
1 'polypeptide(L)'
;MRRTPFYNFFIVALLVTMTASVSAQQVDSKLPWSVRLTESEMIRYPESWQLDFQPKLKWDYCHGLELGAMLDVYDAYGDKKIRDYAIAYADTMVHEDGSITAYKLTDYSLDRINSGKILFRIYEQTKNPKYKKALDLLYSQFEGQPRNEDGGFWHKKIYPHQMWLDGIYMGAPFYAEYAFRNNLPQDYADVINQFVTCARHTYDPKNGLYRHACDVSRTERWADPVTGQSKHTWGRAMGWYAMALVDVLEFIPQHEAGRDSLLDILNNVAVQVKKLQDPKTGGWYQVMDRSGDKGNYVESSCSAMFIYSLFKAVRLGYIDKSYLDVALKGYKGFLDNFIEVDKNGLVTITKACAVAGLGGKVYRSGDYDYYINETIRNNDPKAVGPFIMASLEYERLQK
;
A
#
# COMPACT_ATOMS: atom_id res chain seq x y z
N MET A 1 -69.19 -34.30 -47.46
CA MET A 1 -69.14 -35.22 -46.31
C MET A 1 -68.16 -34.66 -45.28
N ARG A 2 -68.68 -34.47 -44.06
CA ARG A 2 -68.05 -34.41 -42.73
C ARG A 2 -66.66 -33.75 -42.53
N ARG A 3 -66.75 -32.64 -41.78
CA ARG A 3 -65.73 -31.96 -40.96
C ARG A 3 -65.05 -32.90 -39.95
N THR A 4 -63.78 -32.64 -39.67
CA THR A 4 -63.25 -32.43 -38.29
C THR A 4 -61.84 -31.81 -38.33
N PRO A 5 -61.56 -30.75 -37.55
CA PRO A 5 -60.23 -30.16 -37.41
C PRO A 5 -59.52 -30.70 -36.15
N PHE A 6 -58.19 -30.81 -36.17
CA PHE A 6 -57.40 -31.02 -34.96
C PHE A 6 -56.57 -29.78 -34.64
N TYR A 7 -56.65 -29.40 -33.36
CA TYR A 7 -56.18 -28.18 -32.74
C TYR A 7 -54.66 -28.18 -32.54
N ASN A 8 -53.98 -27.11 -32.95
CA ASN A 8 -52.64 -26.79 -32.44
C ASN A 8 -52.80 -25.96 -31.15
N PHE A 9 -52.49 -26.57 -30.01
CA PHE A 9 -52.32 -25.88 -28.73
C PHE A 9 -51.00 -25.11 -28.76
N PHE A 10 -51.05 -23.78 -28.84
CA PHE A 10 -49.93 -22.93 -28.45
C PHE A 10 -50.03 -22.66 -26.96
N ILE A 11 -49.15 -23.28 -26.17
CA ILE A 11 -48.90 -22.89 -24.78
C ILE A 11 -48.06 -21.61 -24.82
N VAL A 12 -48.68 -20.47 -24.53
CA VAL A 12 -47.96 -19.22 -24.25
C VAL A 12 -47.48 -19.30 -22.80
N ALA A 13 -46.21 -19.64 -22.61
CA ALA A 13 -45.55 -19.47 -21.33
C ALA A 13 -45.27 -17.98 -21.12
N LEU A 14 -46.03 -17.34 -20.22
CA LEU A 14 -45.75 -15.99 -19.76
C LEU A 14 -44.49 -16.02 -18.89
N LEU A 15 -43.33 -15.72 -19.50
CA LEU A 15 -42.10 -15.41 -18.77
C LEU A 15 -42.29 -14.03 -18.12
N VAL A 16 -42.65 -14.01 -16.84
CA VAL A 16 -42.53 -12.83 -16.00
C VAL A 16 -41.04 -12.61 -15.76
N THR A 17 -40.42 -11.77 -16.59
CA THR A 17 -39.09 -11.24 -16.32
C THR A 17 -39.22 -10.24 -15.17
N MET A 18 -38.91 -10.68 -13.95
CA MET A 18 -38.56 -9.76 -12.87
C MET A 18 -37.26 -9.06 -13.29
N THR A 19 -37.39 -7.91 -13.95
CA THR A 19 -36.29 -6.96 -14.08
C THR A 19 -36.06 -6.37 -12.69
N ALA A 20 -35.24 -7.04 -11.89
CA ALA A 20 -34.58 -6.39 -10.77
C ALA A 20 -33.85 -5.18 -11.36
N SER A 21 -34.42 -4.01 -11.16
CA SER A 21 -33.81 -2.76 -11.57
C SER A 21 -32.59 -2.62 -10.68
N VAL A 22 -31.43 -3.03 -11.18
CA VAL A 22 -30.14 -2.72 -10.57
C VAL A 22 -30.02 -1.20 -10.66
N SER A 23 -30.53 -0.52 -9.62
CA SER A 23 -30.25 0.90 -9.45
C SER A 23 -28.73 1.01 -9.43
N ALA A 24 -28.15 1.72 -10.40
CA ALA A 24 -26.71 1.94 -10.44
C ALA A 24 -26.34 2.62 -9.11
N GLN A 25 -25.53 1.94 -8.30
CA GLN A 25 -25.15 2.45 -6.99
C GLN A 25 -24.40 3.77 -7.18
N GLN A 26 -24.94 4.85 -6.60
CA GLN A 26 -24.44 6.21 -6.77
C GLN A 26 -23.59 6.60 -5.55
N VAL A 27 -22.45 7.26 -5.79
CA VAL A 27 -21.60 7.83 -4.74
C VAL A 27 -21.95 9.31 -4.59
N ASP A 28 -22.31 9.75 -3.38
CA ASP A 28 -22.71 11.15 -3.13
C ASP A 28 -21.49 12.08 -3.23
N SER A 29 -21.58 13.10 -4.09
CA SER A 29 -20.50 14.08 -4.32
C SER A 29 -20.23 14.99 -3.13
N LYS A 30 -21.14 15.05 -2.15
CA LYS A 30 -20.97 15.81 -0.91
C LYS A 30 -20.14 15.07 0.14
N LEU A 31 -19.91 13.77 -0.03
CA LEU A 31 -19.11 13.00 0.90
C LEU A 31 -17.62 13.38 0.82
N PRO A 32 -16.87 13.23 1.92
CA PRO A 32 -15.41 13.39 1.91
C PRO A 32 -14.74 12.45 0.90
N TRP A 33 -13.58 12.84 0.37
CA TRP A 33 -12.88 12.05 -0.67
C TRP A 33 -12.50 10.65 -0.20
N SER A 34 -12.12 10.49 1.07
CA SER A 34 -11.80 9.20 1.66
C SER A 34 -13.00 8.22 1.60
N VAL A 35 -14.20 8.72 1.90
CA VAL A 35 -15.46 7.96 1.84
C VAL A 35 -15.83 7.66 0.38
N ARG A 36 -15.77 8.66 -0.50
CA ARG A 36 -16.15 8.49 -1.92
C ARG A 36 -15.30 7.44 -2.64
N LEU A 37 -13.99 7.40 -2.36
CA LEU A 37 -13.10 6.38 -2.91
C LEU A 37 -13.41 5.00 -2.34
N THR A 38 -13.61 4.90 -1.03
CA THR A 38 -13.98 3.64 -0.38
C THR A 38 -15.26 3.07 -0.96
N GLU A 39 -16.31 3.88 -1.09
CA GLU A 39 -17.57 3.47 -1.70
C GLU A 39 -17.39 3.07 -3.17
N SER A 40 -16.56 3.80 -3.92
CA SER A 40 -16.29 3.48 -5.33
C SER A 40 -15.62 2.11 -5.47
N GLU A 41 -14.68 1.76 -4.60
CA GLU A 41 -14.02 0.45 -4.61
C GLU A 41 -14.95 -0.67 -4.18
N MET A 42 -15.77 -0.46 -3.13
CA MET A 42 -16.78 -1.44 -2.73
C MET A 42 -17.82 -1.68 -3.83
N ILE A 43 -18.14 -0.68 -4.66
CA ILE A 43 -19.01 -0.85 -5.84
C ILE A 43 -18.30 -1.63 -6.95
N ARG A 44 -17.01 -1.36 -7.20
CA ARG A 44 -16.22 -2.08 -8.22
C ARG A 44 -15.95 -3.53 -7.85
N TYR A 45 -15.75 -3.78 -6.57
CA TYR A 45 -15.36 -5.07 -6.01
C TYR A 45 -16.32 -5.42 -4.88
N PRO A 46 -17.53 -5.93 -5.18
CA PRO A 46 -18.53 -6.22 -4.14
C PRO A 46 -18.06 -7.20 -3.07
N GLU A 47 -17.07 -8.05 -3.38
CA GLU A 47 -16.41 -8.91 -2.41
C GLU A 47 -14.97 -8.45 -2.19
N SER A 48 -14.58 -8.23 -0.94
CA SER A 48 -13.28 -7.64 -0.58
C SER A 48 -12.05 -8.44 -1.00
N TRP A 49 -12.20 -9.74 -1.29
CA TRP A 49 -11.11 -10.54 -1.88
C TRP A 49 -10.81 -10.17 -3.34
N GLN A 50 -11.75 -9.52 -4.04
CA GLN A 50 -11.62 -9.11 -5.45
C GLN A 50 -10.77 -7.84 -5.64
N LEU A 51 -10.51 -7.08 -4.57
CA LEU A 51 -9.57 -5.96 -4.58
C LEU A 51 -8.24 -6.37 -5.22
N ASP A 52 -7.50 -5.41 -5.79
CA ASP A 52 -6.32 -5.67 -6.63
C ASP A 52 -6.62 -6.54 -7.87
N PHE A 53 -7.83 -6.39 -8.44
CA PHE A 53 -8.26 -7.09 -9.66
C PHE A 53 -8.13 -8.61 -9.56
N GLN A 54 -8.27 -9.18 -8.36
CA GLN A 54 -7.96 -10.58 -8.15
C GLN A 54 -9.06 -11.51 -8.68
N PRO A 55 -8.72 -12.48 -9.55
CA PRO A 55 -9.70 -13.44 -10.08
C PRO A 55 -9.96 -14.60 -9.11
N LYS A 56 -9.22 -14.67 -7.99
CA LYS A 56 -9.29 -15.73 -6.98
C LYS A 56 -8.70 -15.25 -5.66
N LEU A 57 -8.97 -15.99 -4.59
CA LEU A 57 -8.42 -15.72 -3.25
C LEU A 57 -6.89 -15.58 -3.28
N LYS A 58 -6.40 -14.52 -2.64
CA LYS A 58 -4.99 -14.18 -2.56
C LYS A 58 -4.72 -13.41 -1.27
N TRP A 59 -3.66 -13.77 -0.57
CA TRP A 59 -3.16 -13.05 0.59
C TRP A 59 -2.00 -12.15 0.15
N ASP A 60 -2.25 -10.89 -0.15
CA ASP A 60 -1.25 -9.97 -0.71
C ASP A 60 -1.33 -8.57 -0.08
N TYR A 61 -0.21 -7.86 -0.04
CA TYR A 61 -0.07 -6.57 0.64
C TYR A 61 -1.06 -5.53 0.14
N CYS A 62 -1.51 -5.62 -1.11
CA CYS A 62 -2.52 -4.72 -1.70
C CYS A 62 -3.82 -4.75 -0.91
N HIS A 63 -4.32 -5.95 -0.56
CA HIS A 63 -5.53 -6.09 0.28
C HIS A 63 -5.32 -5.47 1.65
N GLY A 64 -4.18 -5.77 2.27
CA GLY A 64 -3.83 -5.21 3.58
C GLY A 64 -3.77 -3.69 3.61
N LEU A 65 -3.16 -3.10 2.59
CA LEU A 65 -3.05 -1.66 2.43
C LEU A 65 -4.42 -1.01 2.26
N GLU A 66 -5.20 -1.49 1.30
CA GLU A 66 -6.44 -0.84 0.92
C GLU A 66 -7.53 -1.06 1.98
N LEU A 67 -7.68 -2.28 2.48
CA LEU A 67 -8.62 -2.56 3.57
C LEU A 67 -8.20 -1.89 4.88
N GLY A 68 -6.89 -1.71 5.13
CA GLY A 68 -6.40 -0.90 6.24
C GLY A 68 -6.86 0.54 6.14
N ALA A 69 -6.69 1.16 4.97
CA ALA A 69 -7.16 2.51 4.71
C ALA A 69 -8.69 2.63 4.83
N MET A 70 -9.44 1.63 4.35
CA MET A 70 -10.91 1.57 4.51
C MET A 70 -11.32 1.45 5.98
N LEU A 71 -10.61 0.67 6.78
CA LEU A 71 -10.84 0.62 8.23
C LEU A 71 -10.56 1.97 8.89
N ASP A 72 -9.59 2.76 8.41
CA ASP A 72 -9.37 4.13 8.90
C ASP A 72 -10.54 5.05 8.54
N VAL A 73 -11.19 4.85 7.39
CA VAL A 73 -12.45 5.55 7.02
C VAL A 73 -13.57 5.16 7.98
N TYR A 74 -13.70 3.87 8.30
CA TYR A 74 -14.66 3.41 9.30
C TYR A 74 -14.42 4.09 10.65
N ASP A 75 -13.18 4.18 11.13
CA ASP A 75 -12.88 4.81 12.41
C ASP A 75 -13.19 6.31 12.41
N ALA A 76 -13.07 6.98 11.25
CA ALA A 76 -13.33 8.40 11.10
C ALA A 76 -14.83 8.76 10.95
N TYR A 77 -15.64 7.89 10.34
CA TYR A 77 -17.02 8.20 9.93
C TYR A 77 -18.09 7.20 10.40
N GLY A 78 -17.69 6.01 10.84
CA GLY A 78 -18.56 5.06 11.54
C GLY A 78 -19.47 4.18 10.67
N ASP A 79 -19.34 4.18 9.33
CA ASP A 79 -20.15 3.30 8.48
C ASP A 79 -19.73 1.83 8.62
N LYS A 80 -20.57 1.06 9.32
CA LYS A 80 -20.35 -0.36 9.59
C LYS A 80 -20.23 -1.20 8.32
N LYS A 81 -20.79 -0.78 7.17
CA LYS A 81 -20.64 -1.51 5.91
C LYS A 81 -19.17 -1.60 5.48
N ILE A 82 -18.39 -0.55 5.69
CA ILE A 82 -16.96 -0.50 5.35
C ILE A 82 -16.18 -1.47 6.26
N ARG A 83 -16.48 -1.44 7.56
CA ARG A 83 -15.89 -2.39 8.52
C ARG A 83 -16.21 -3.83 8.17
N ASP A 84 -17.49 -4.13 7.93
CA ASP A 84 -17.96 -5.49 7.66
C ASP A 84 -17.36 -6.02 6.35
N TYR A 85 -17.16 -5.15 5.35
CA TYR A 85 -16.46 -5.48 4.10
C TYR A 85 -15.00 -5.90 4.34
N ALA A 86 -14.25 -5.19 5.20
CA ALA A 86 -12.89 -5.57 5.56
C ALA A 86 -12.82 -6.85 6.41
N ILE A 87 -13.75 -7.04 7.35
CA ILE A 87 -13.84 -8.26 8.15
C ILE A 87 -14.16 -9.47 7.25
N ALA A 88 -15.01 -9.31 6.23
CA ALA A 88 -15.34 -10.40 5.31
C ALA A 88 -14.10 -10.95 4.58
N TYR A 89 -13.11 -10.11 4.25
CA TYR A 89 -11.84 -10.58 3.69
C TYR A 89 -11.08 -11.42 4.71
N ALA A 90 -10.92 -10.92 5.94
CA ALA A 90 -10.22 -11.63 6.99
C ALA A 90 -10.91 -12.97 7.34
N ASP A 91 -12.24 -13.00 7.39
CA ASP A 91 -13.02 -14.21 7.62
C ASP A 91 -12.85 -15.23 6.49
N THR A 92 -12.75 -14.77 5.24
CA THR A 92 -12.52 -15.62 4.08
C THR A 92 -11.11 -16.22 4.07
N MET A 93 -10.12 -15.44 4.50
CA MET A 93 -8.71 -15.81 4.38
C MET A 93 -8.14 -16.53 5.60
N VAL A 94 -8.64 -16.26 6.82
CA VAL A 94 -8.12 -16.80 8.08
C VAL A 94 -8.99 -17.92 8.62
N HIS A 95 -8.41 -19.11 8.77
CA HIS A 95 -9.07 -20.30 9.29
C HIS A 95 -9.01 -20.39 10.82
N GLU A 96 -9.84 -21.24 11.43
CA GLU A 96 -9.99 -21.36 12.90
C GLU A 96 -8.69 -21.74 13.65
N ASP A 97 -7.78 -22.43 12.98
CA ASP A 97 -6.46 -22.77 13.51
C ASP A 97 -5.43 -21.63 13.38
N GLY A 98 -5.80 -20.51 12.74
CA GLY A 98 -4.93 -19.38 12.46
C GLY A 98 -4.15 -19.49 11.15
N SER A 99 -4.28 -20.60 10.41
CA SER A 99 -3.70 -20.70 9.08
C SER A 99 -4.39 -19.73 8.11
N ILE A 100 -3.63 -19.25 7.13
CA ILE A 100 -4.08 -18.21 6.20
C ILE A 100 -4.04 -18.76 4.78
N THR A 101 -5.17 -18.69 4.06
CA THR A 101 -5.25 -19.09 2.66
C THR A 101 -4.19 -18.36 1.83
N ALA A 102 -3.46 -19.11 1.00
CA ALA A 102 -2.41 -18.59 0.11
C ALA A 102 -1.21 -17.91 0.81
N TYR A 103 -1.04 -18.09 2.13
CA TYR A 103 0.19 -17.75 2.84
C TYR A 103 1.06 -19.00 3.06
N LYS A 104 2.37 -18.85 2.86
CA LYS A 104 3.36 -19.88 3.12
C LYS A 104 4.55 -19.25 3.84
N LEU A 105 4.73 -19.58 5.12
CA LEU A 105 5.84 -19.07 5.93
C LEU A 105 7.21 -19.36 5.28
N THR A 106 7.36 -20.53 4.65
CA THR A 106 8.63 -20.96 4.02
C THR A 106 9.03 -20.17 2.77
N ASP A 107 8.13 -19.35 2.22
CA ASP A 107 8.45 -18.40 1.15
C ASP A 107 9.26 -17.20 1.69
N TYR A 108 9.18 -16.92 3.00
CA TYR A 108 9.82 -15.79 3.71
C TYR A 108 9.73 -14.50 2.90
N SER A 109 8.52 -14.12 2.54
CA SER A 109 8.24 -12.93 1.73
C SER A 109 7.65 -11.83 2.60
N LEU A 110 8.36 -10.70 2.72
CA LEU A 110 7.87 -9.56 3.51
C LEU A 110 6.52 -9.04 2.99
N ASP A 111 6.28 -9.09 1.68
CA ASP A 111 4.98 -8.73 1.05
C ASP A 111 3.78 -9.44 1.69
N ARG A 112 3.95 -10.65 2.22
CA ARG A 112 2.85 -11.42 2.80
C ARG A 112 2.54 -11.00 4.24
N ILE A 113 3.39 -10.18 4.85
CA ILE A 113 3.22 -9.71 6.23
C ILE A 113 2.30 -8.49 6.31
N ASN A 114 2.34 -7.60 5.30
CA ASN A 114 1.61 -6.32 5.35
C ASN A 114 0.11 -6.50 5.62
N SER A 115 -0.51 -7.53 5.06
CA SER A 115 -1.94 -7.84 5.26
C SER A 115 -2.28 -8.30 6.67
N GLY A 116 -1.28 -8.64 7.49
CA GLY A 116 -1.47 -8.86 8.92
C GLY A 116 -1.88 -7.60 9.68
N LYS A 117 -1.55 -6.40 9.18
CA LYS A 117 -1.83 -5.13 9.89
C LYS A 117 -3.32 -4.94 10.17
N ILE A 118 -4.19 -5.31 9.24
CA ILE A 118 -5.66 -5.20 9.44
C ILE A 118 -6.16 -6.16 10.54
N LEU A 119 -5.46 -7.27 10.78
CA LEU A 119 -5.87 -8.28 11.75
C LEU A 119 -5.75 -7.78 13.19
N PHE A 120 -4.86 -6.83 13.49
CA PHE A 120 -4.80 -6.22 14.82
C PHE A 120 -6.14 -5.58 15.19
N ARG A 121 -6.64 -4.68 14.33
CA ARG A 121 -7.91 -3.98 14.54
C ARG A 121 -9.10 -4.92 14.51
N ILE A 122 -9.12 -5.87 13.57
CA ILE A 122 -10.19 -6.87 13.47
C ILE A 122 -10.22 -7.75 14.73
N TYR A 123 -9.07 -8.19 15.24
CA TYR A 123 -8.99 -8.93 16.50
C TYR A 123 -9.49 -8.07 17.68
N GLU A 124 -9.12 -6.79 17.73
CA GLU A 124 -9.59 -5.90 18.79
C GLU A 124 -11.11 -5.75 18.81
N GLN A 125 -11.73 -5.64 17.65
CA GLN A 125 -13.17 -5.44 17.50
C GLN A 125 -13.98 -6.72 17.70
N THR A 126 -13.47 -7.87 17.22
CA THR A 126 -14.20 -9.14 17.22
C THR A 126 -13.87 -10.04 18.40
N LYS A 127 -12.66 -9.89 18.97
CA LYS A 127 -12.04 -10.80 19.94
C LYS A 127 -11.99 -12.27 19.50
N ASN A 128 -12.16 -12.55 18.20
CA ASN A 128 -12.10 -13.91 17.69
C ASN A 128 -10.65 -14.45 17.73
N PRO A 129 -10.37 -15.54 18.46
CA PRO A 129 -9.01 -16.05 18.68
C PRO A 129 -8.29 -16.47 17.38
N LYS A 130 -9.00 -16.79 16.29
CA LYS A 130 -8.37 -17.17 15.02
C LYS A 130 -7.45 -16.07 14.48
N TYR A 131 -7.83 -14.80 14.68
CA TYR A 131 -7.04 -13.66 14.25
C TYR A 131 -5.77 -13.47 15.08
N LYS A 132 -5.81 -13.74 16.39
CA LYS A 132 -4.59 -13.75 17.21
C LYS A 132 -3.63 -14.84 16.75
N LYS A 133 -4.12 -16.05 16.48
CA LYS A 133 -3.28 -17.14 15.94
C LYS A 133 -2.64 -16.77 14.60
N ALA A 134 -3.39 -16.10 13.71
CA ALA A 134 -2.87 -15.61 12.45
C ALA A 134 -1.81 -14.51 12.61
N LEU A 135 -2.00 -13.58 13.55
CA LEU A 135 -0.98 -12.58 13.91
C LEU A 135 0.31 -13.27 14.40
N ASP A 136 0.18 -14.29 15.25
CA ASP A 136 1.31 -15.04 15.82
C ASP A 136 2.06 -15.84 14.74
N LEU A 137 1.33 -16.38 13.76
CA LEU A 137 1.88 -17.05 12.59
C LEU A 137 2.65 -16.09 11.66
N LEU A 138 2.18 -14.86 11.49
CA LEU A 138 2.87 -13.85 10.69
C LEU A 138 4.12 -13.33 11.43
N TYR A 139 4.01 -13.12 12.73
CA TYR A 139 5.12 -12.72 13.59
C TYR A 139 6.25 -13.77 13.62
N SER A 140 5.91 -15.05 13.69
CA SER A 140 6.92 -16.12 13.71
C SER A 140 7.77 -16.20 12.43
N GLN A 141 7.34 -15.58 11.32
CA GLN A 141 8.17 -15.47 10.12
C GLN A 141 9.49 -14.73 10.42
N PHE A 142 9.51 -13.74 11.31
CA PHE A 142 10.70 -12.92 11.58
C PHE A 142 11.85 -13.70 12.24
N GLU A 143 11.54 -14.80 12.93
CA GLU A 143 12.55 -15.70 13.50
C GLU A 143 13.34 -16.41 12.38
N GLY A 144 12.65 -16.83 11.31
CA GLY A 144 13.24 -17.55 10.19
C GLY A 144 13.54 -16.69 8.95
N GLN A 145 13.12 -15.42 8.93
CA GLN A 145 13.32 -14.51 7.80
C GLN A 145 14.82 -14.37 7.53
N PRO A 146 15.32 -14.74 6.33
CA PRO A 146 16.74 -14.63 6.01
C PRO A 146 17.23 -13.18 6.10
N ARG A 147 18.48 -13.01 6.55
CA ARG A 147 19.10 -11.70 6.80
C ARG A 147 20.47 -11.61 6.17
N ASN A 148 20.89 -10.38 5.90
CA ASN A 148 22.28 -10.02 5.68
C ASN A 148 23.07 -10.09 6.99
N GLU A 149 24.41 -10.06 6.90
CA GLU A 149 25.30 -10.14 8.08
C GLU A 149 25.07 -9.01 9.09
N ASP A 150 24.59 -7.86 8.62
CA ASP A 150 24.22 -6.69 9.44
C ASP A 150 22.77 -6.73 9.97
N GLY A 151 22.08 -7.86 9.80
CA GLY A 151 20.75 -8.10 10.33
C GLY A 151 19.60 -7.61 9.45
N GLY A 152 19.87 -6.94 8.32
CA GLY A 152 18.85 -6.48 7.39
C GLY A 152 18.11 -7.63 6.70
N PHE A 153 16.78 -7.64 6.74
CA PHE A 153 15.96 -8.68 6.12
C PHE A 153 16.15 -8.74 4.60
N TRP A 154 16.28 -9.96 4.07
CA TRP A 154 16.05 -10.19 2.66
C TRP A 154 14.59 -9.88 2.34
N HIS A 155 14.34 -9.24 1.20
CA HIS A 155 13.00 -8.88 0.77
C HIS A 155 12.11 -10.13 0.62
N LYS A 156 12.68 -11.19 0.01
CA LYS A 156 12.08 -12.52 -0.13
C LYS A 156 13.16 -13.59 -0.12
N LYS A 157 12.85 -14.84 0.23
CA LYS A 157 13.80 -15.96 0.09
C LYS A 157 14.37 -16.10 -1.33
N ILE A 158 13.56 -15.78 -2.34
CA ILE A 158 13.95 -15.82 -3.75
C ILE A 158 14.81 -14.63 -4.21
N TYR A 159 15.00 -13.62 -3.35
CA TYR A 159 15.83 -12.45 -3.58
C TYR A 159 16.94 -12.41 -2.52
N PRO A 160 17.90 -13.35 -2.59
CA PRO A 160 18.93 -13.48 -1.57
C PRO A 160 19.77 -12.22 -1.48
N HIS A 161 20.11 -11.82 -0.25
CA HIS A 161 20.92 -10.66 0.11
C HIS A 161 20.34 -9.28 -0.23
N GLN A 162 19.10 -9.24 -0.75
CA GLN A 162 18.52 -8.00 -1.25
C GLN A 162 17.62 -7.32 -0.23
N MET A 163 17.90 -6.05 0.04
CA MET A 163 17.01 -5.15 0.80
C MET A 163 16.32 -4.19 -0.16
N TRP A 164 14.99 -4.14 -0.11
CA TRP A 164 14.18 -3.26 -0.95
C TRP A 164 13.41 -2.31 -0.03
N LEU A 165 13.32 -1.03 -0.39
CA LEU A 165 12.58 -0.04 0.41
C LEU A 165 11.13 -0.48 0.65
N ASP A 166 10.50 -1.12 -0.33
CA ASP A 166 9.19 -1.74 -0.27
C ASP A 166 9.06 -2.66 0.95
N GLY A 167 10.03 -3.56 1.14
CA GLY A 167 10.03 -4.55 2.21
C GLY A 167 9.98 -3.95 3.61
N ILE A 168 10.48 -2.72 3.77
CA ILE A 168 10.41 -2.01 5.05
C ILE A 168 8.95 -1.71 5.41
N TYR A 169 8.15 -1.16 4.47
CA TYR A 169 6.73 -0.96 4.72
C TYR A 169 5.98 -2.27 4.95
N MET A 170 6.34 -3.32 4.21
CA MET A 170 5.61 -4.58 4.29
C MET A 170 5.79 -5.29 5.63
N GLY A 171 7.00 -5.24 6.21
CA GLY A 171 7.33 -5.98 7.42
C GLY A 171 7.43 -5.12 8.68
N ALA A 172 8.20 -4.04 8.66
CA ALA A 172 8.66 -3.38 9.89
C ALA A 172 7.54 -2.70 10.71
N PRO A 173 6.55 -2.00 10.11
CA PRO A 173 5.42 -1.48 10.88
C PRO A 173 4.56 -2.58 11.54
N PHE A 174 4.35 -3.72 10.86
CA PHE A 174 3.66 -4.86 11.46
C PHE A 174 4.47 -5.42 12.66
N TYR A 175 5.78 -5.56 12.50
CA TYR A 175 6.66 -6.04 13.55
C TYR A 175 6.62 -5.12 14.78
N ALA A 176 6.72 -3.80 14.58
CA ALA A 176 6.64 -2.81 15.65
C ALA A 176 5.28 -2.81 16.36
N GLU A 177 4.18 -2.87 15.62
CA GLU A 177 2.84 -2.93 16.20
C GLU A 177 2.64 -4.23 16.99
N TYR A 178 3.11 -5.37 16.47
CA TYR A 178 3.06 -6.63 17.20
C TYR A 178 3.84 -6.52 18.52
N ALA A 179 5.07 -6.00 18.48
CA ALA A 179 5.91 -5.83 19.66
C ALA A 179 5.26 -4.92 20.71
N PHE A 180 4.72 -3.78 20.27
CA PHE A 180 3.98 -2.85 21.12
C PHE A 180 2.77 -3.50 21.79
N ARG A 181 1.93 -4.19 21.03
CA ARG A 181 0.69 -4.81 21.54
C ARG A 181 0.94 -6.01 22.46
N ASN A 182 2.10 -6.66 22.35
CA ASN A 182 2.45 -7.84 23.14
C ASN A 182 3.53 -7.55 24.20
N ASN A 183 3.88 -6.28 24.44
CA ASN A 183 4.91 -5.86 25.41
C ASN A 183 6.26 -6.55 25.19
N LEU A 184 6.78 -6.48 23.96
CA LEU A 184 8.06 -7.07 23.54
C LEU A 184 9.11 -5.99 23.25
N PRO A 185 9.60 -5.25 24.26
CA PRO A 185 10.50 -4.12 24.05
C PRO A 185 11.84 -4.50 23.40
N GLN A 186 12.28 -5.76 23.56
CA GLN A 186 13.52 -6.25 22.95
C GLN A 186 13.50 -6.23 21.42
N ASP A 187 12.31 -6.20 20.80
CA ASP A 187 12.17 -6.24 19.35
C ASP A 187 12.38 -4.87 18.68
N TYR A 188 12.25 -3.77 19.43
CA TYR A 188 12.35 -2.43 18.86
C TYR A 188 13.72 -2.15 18.25
N ALA A 189 14.79 -2.65 18.85
CA ALA A 189 16.14 -2.51 18.32
C ALA A 189 16.28 -3.15 16.92
N ASP A 190 15.68 -4.32 16.70
CA ASP A 190 15.71 -4.98 15.39
C ASP A 190 14.82 -4.24 14.38
N VAL A 191 13.62 -3.81 14.78
CA VAL A 191 12.75 -2.96 13.95
C VAL A 191 13.52 -1.72 13.46
N ILE A 192 14.16 -0.99 14.37
CA ILE A 192 14.97 0.21 14.05
C ILE A 192 16.12 -0.17 13.11
N ASN A 193 16.82 -1.27 13.39
CA ASN A 193 17.90 -1.75 12.55
C ASN A 193 17.45 -1.99 11.10
N GLN A 194 16.24 -2.47 10.85
CA GLN A 194 15.72 -2.64 9.48
C GLN A 194 15.66 -1.31 8.70
N PHE A 195 15.25 -0.22 9.33
CA PHE A 195 15.24 1.10 8.70
C PHE A 195 16.66 1.60 8.44
N VAL A 196 17.52 1.56 9.47
CA VAL A 196 18.88 2.12 9.42
C VAL A 196 19.77 1.36 8.42
N THR A 197 19.71 0.04 8.41
CA THR A 197 20.49 -0.78 7.46
C THR A 197 20.00 -0.58 6.04
N CYS A 198 18.69 -0.51 5.81
CA CYS A 198 18.14 -0.23 4.49
C CYS A 198 18.58 1.15 3.98
N ALA A 199 18.49 2.18 4.84
CA ALA A 199 19.01 3.52 4.52
C ALA A 199 20.50 3.49 4.18
N ARG A 200 21.33 2.86 5.01
CA ARG A 200 22.78 2.74 4.79
C ARG A 200 23.12 2.11 3.44
N HIS A 201 22.36 1.09 3.02
CA HIS A 201 22.60 0.38 1.78
C HIS A 201 22.04 1.08 0.55
N THR A 202 20.98 1.87 0.68
CA THR A 202 20.26 2.46 -0.47
C THR A 202 20.52 3.95 -0.64
N TYR A 203 21.02 4.66 0.36
CA TYR A 203 21.28 6.09 0.27
C TYR A 203 22.34 6.40 -0.78
N ASP A 204 22.06 7.36 -1.65
CA ASP A 204 23.00 7.92 -2.60
C ASP A 204 23.38 9.36 -2.18
N PRO A 205 24.61 9.59 -1.71
CA PRO A 205 25.05 10.93 -1.29
C PRO A 205 25.13 11.94 -2.44
N LYS A 206 25.14 11.52 -3.71
CA LYS A 206 25.21 12.42 -4.87
C LYS A 206 23.94 13.24 -5.05
N ASN A 207 22.79 12.69 -4.66
CA ASN A 207 21.50 13.34 -4.82
C ASN A 207 20.67 13.38 -3.52
N GLY A 208 21.08 12.67 -2.47
CA GLY A 208 20.40 12.61 -1.19
C GLY A 208 19.19 11.68 -1.15
N LEU A 209 18.96 10.91 -2.21
CA LEU A 209 17.83 9.99 -2.36
C LEU A 209 18.21 8.56 -1.92
N TYR A 210 17.19 7.71 -1.76
CA TYR A 210 17.35 6.28 -1.50
C TYR A 210 16.98 5.49 -2.75
N ARG A 211 17.89 4.65 -3.23
CA ARG A 211 17.70 3.74 -4.37
C ARG A 211 16.61 2.70 -4.04
N HIS A 212 15.90 2.20 -5.06
CA HIS A 212 14.80 1.22 -4.87
C HIS A 212 15.24 0.03 -4.01
N ALA A 213 16.39 -0.56 -4.34
CA ALA A 213 16.94 -1.68 -3.60
C ALA A 213 18.47 -1.68 -3.58
N CYS A 214 19.02 -2.54 -2.74
CA CYS A 214 20.42 -2.93 -2.73
C CYS A 214 20.54 -4.45 -2.65
N ASP A 215 21.36 -5.05 -3.51
CA ASP A 215 21.87 -6.40 -3.33
C ASP A 215 23.20 -6.30 -2.60
N VAL A 216 23.20 -6.65 -1.31
CA VAL A 216 24.41 -6.54 -0.46
C VAL A 216 25.52 -7.48 -0.94
N SER A 217 25.17 -8.58 -1.61
CA SER A 217 26.15 -9.50 -2.22
C SER A 217 26.70 -9.02 -3.56
N ARG A 218 26.03 -8.05 -4.19
CA ARG A 218 26.41 -7.45 -5.49
C ARG A 218 26.50 -8.48 -6.63
N THR A 219 25.66 -9.51 -6.58
CA THR A 219 25.65 -10.60 -7.56
C THR A 219 24.57 -10.43 -8.62
N GLU A 220 23.50 -9.69 -8.32
CA GLU A 220 22.47 -9.33 -9.28
C GLU A 220 22.99 -8.42 -10.40
N ARG A 221 22.56 -8.65 -11.65
CA ARG A 221 23.05 -7.85 -12.81
C ARG A 221 22.57 -6.40 -12.81
N TRP A 222 21.51 -6.08 -12.07
CA TRP A 222 21.03 -4.71 -11.91
C TRP A 222 21.81 -3.95 -10.83
N ALA A 223 22.52 -4.65 -9.96
CA ALA A 223 23.23 -4.08 -8.83
C ALA A 223 24.52 -3.42 -9.29
N ASP A 224 24.79 -2.22 -8.75
CA ASP A 224 26.07 -1.57 -8.93
C ASP A 224 27.21 -2.45 -8.33
N PRO A 225 28.32 -2.67 -9.05
CA PRO A 225 29.37 -3.58 -8.59
C PRO A 225 30.13 -3.08 -7.35
N VAL A 226 30.04 -1.79 -7.03
CA VAL A 226 30.72 -1.18 -5.87
C VAL A 226 29.76 -1.01 -4.70
N THR A 227 28.53 -0.55 -4.93
CA THR A 227 27.59 -0.24 -3.85
C THR A 227 26.52 -1.31 -3.64
N GLY A 228 26.27 -2.17 -4.63
CA GLY A 228 25.14 -3.10 -4.65
C GLY A 228 23.79 -2.46 -4.99
N GLN A 229 23.75 -1.14 -5.16
CA GLN A 229 22.51 -0.39 -5.31
C GLN A 229 21.88 -0.57 -6.70
N SER A 230 20.56 -0.49 -6.76
CA SER A 230 19.82 -0.32 -8.01
C SER A 230 20.08 1.06 -8.62
N LYS A 231 19.96 1.17 -9.95
CA LYS A 231 20.37 2.38 -10.70
C LYS A 231 19.56 3.64 -10.40
N HIS A 232 18.31 3.51 -9.95
CA HIS A 232 17.36 4.62 -9.87
C HIS A 232 16.60 4.69 -8.55
N THR A 233 16.13 5.90 -8.26
CA THR A 233 15.18 6.15 -7.17
C THR A 233 13.79 6.04 -7.76
N TRP A 234 13.16 4.90 -7.55
CA TRP A 234 11.77 4.71 -7.94
C TRP A 234 10.84 5.37 -6.93
N GLY A 235 9.92 6.21 -7.41
CA GLY A 235 9.06 7.04 -6.58
C GLY A 235 8.27 6.22 -5.57
N ARG A 236 7.64 5.11 -5.99
CA ARG A 236 6.83 4.30 -5.07
C ARG A 236 7.67 3.57 -4.02
N ALA A 237 8.88 3.10 -4.35
CA ALA A 237 9.78 2.52 -3.34
C ALA A 237 10.11 3.54 -2.23
N MET A 238 10.43 4.78 -2.60
CA MET A 238 10.64 5.84 -1.61
C MET A 238 9.34 6.22 -0.88
N GLY A 239 8.20 6.18 -1.56
CA GLY A 239 6.87 6.36 -0.96
C GLY A 239 6.58 5.33 0.13
N TRP A 240 6.84 4.04 -0.12
CA TRP A 240 6.72 3.00 0.89
C TRP A 240 7.58 3.28 2.12
N TYR A 241 8.83 3.68 1.88
CA TYR A 241 9.75 3.99 2.97
C TYR A 241 9.27 5.18 3.81
N ALA A 242 8.74 6.22 3.17
CA ALA A 242 8.15 7.37 3.83
C ALA A 242 6.96 6.98 4.73
N MET A 243 6.04 6.16 4.20
CA MET A 243 4.90 5.66 4.99
C MET A 243 5.35 4.79 6.15
N ALA A 244 6.33 3.91 5.92
CA ALA A 244 6.85 3.04 6.95
C ALA A 244 7.44 3.83 8.12
N LEU A 245 8.18 4.91 7.83
CA LEU A 245 8.77 5.78 8.84
C LEU A 245 7.72 6.47 9.71
N VAL A 246 6.66 7.03 9.10
CA VAL A 246 5.63 7.74 9.88
C VAL A 246 4.73 6.79 10.68
N ASP A 247 4.50 5.58 10.17
CA ASP A 247 3.64 4.59 10.82
C ASP A 247 4.37 3.87 11.97
N VAL A 248 5.63 3.48 11.77
CA VAL A 248 6.38 2.73 12.80
C VAL A 248 6.61 3.57 14.06
N LEU A 249 6.78 4.89 13.91
CA LEU A 249 7.07 5.81 15.00
C LEU A 249 5.95 5.95 16.03
N GLU A 250 4.72 5.53 15.70
CA GLU A 250 3.60 5.47 16.65
C GLU A 250 3.71 4.28 17.63
N PHE A 251 4.45 3.22 17.25
CA PHE A 251 4.59 2.00 18.05
C PHE A 251 5.93 1.90 18.79
N ILE A 252 6.93 2.71 18.38
CA ILE A 252 8.23 2.77 19.05
C ILE A 252 8.22 3.87 20.13
N PRO A 253 8.46 3.52 21.42
CA PRO A 253 8.49 4.49 22.51
C PRO A 253 9.46 5.65 22.27
N GLN A 254 9.11 6.87 22.69
CA GLN A 254 9.93 8.07 22.44
C GLN A 254 11.35 8.00 23.02
N HIS A 255 11.55 7.20 24.08
CA HIS A 255 12.85 7.02 24.75
C HIS A 255 13.65 5.83 24.22
N GLU A 256 13.14 5.10 23.21
CA GLU A 256 13.82 3.96 22.63
C GLU A 256 15.10 4.39 21.91
N ALA A 257 16.20 3.69 22.17
CA ALA A 257 17.50 4.02 21.57
C ALA A 257 17.45 3.81 20.05
N GLY A 258 17.99 4.77 19.28
CA GLY A 258 18.01 4.73 17.82
C GLY A 258 16.71 5.22 17.14
N ARG A 259 15.67 5.58 17.90
CA ARG A 259 14.44 6.19 17.34
C ARG A 259 14.73 7.53 16.63
N ASP A 260 15.71 8.28 17.12
CA ASP A 260 16.21 9.50 16.49
C ASP A 260 16.72 9.27 15.06
N SER A 261 17.34 8.12 14.80
CA SER A 261 17.80 7.77 13.45
C SER A 261 16.64 7.65 12.45
N LEU A 262 15.47 7.17 12.88
CA LEU A 262 14.27 7.14 12.03
C LEU A 262 13.76 8.55 11.73
N LEU A 263 13.81 9.45 12.72
CA LEU A 263 13.44 10.85 12.53
C LEU A 263 14.39 11.55 11.55
N ASP A 264 15.70 11.32 11.66
CA ASP A 264 16.69 11.88 10.74
C ASP A 264 16.49 11.40 9.29
N ILE A 265 16.22 10.10 9.11
CA ILE A 265 15.90 9.52 7.81
C ILE A 265 14.62 10.15 7.26
N LEU A 266 13.55 10.26 8.06
CA LEU A 266 12.29 10.88 7.68
C LEU A 266 12.48 12.35 7.29
N ASN A 267 13.30 13.08 8.03
CA ASN A 267 13.60 14.49 7.74
C ASN A 267 14.33 14.63 6.39
N ASN A 268 15.30 13.76 6.08
CA ASN A 268 15.93 13.72 4.76
C ASN A 268 14.91 13.39 3.65
N VAL A 269 14.04 12.40 3.86
CA VAL A 269 12.97 12.08 2.90
C VAL A 269 12.09 13.32 2.65
N ALA A 270 11.65 14.01 3.69
CA ALA A 270 10.83 15.21 3.57
C ALA A 270 11.55 16.32 2.78
N VAL A 271 12.85 16.56 3.04
CA VAL A 271 13.68 17.50 2.28
C VAL A 271 13.70 17.15 0.79
N GLN A 272 13.94 15.89 0.44
CA GLN A 272 14.01 15.47 -0.97
C GLN A 272 12.64 15.53 -1.65
N VAL A 273 11.58 15.10 -0.97
CA VAL A 273 10.20 15.18 -1.46
C VAL A 273 9.83 16.64 -1.74
N LYS A 274 10.11 17.57 -0.83
CA LYS A 274 9.89 19.01 -1.08
C LYS A 274 10.68 19.54 -2.28
N LYS A 275 11.96 19.17 -2.39
CA LYS A 275 12.85 19.62 -3.47
C LYS A 275 12.41 19.12 -4.84
N LEU A 276 11.88 17.89 -4.92
CA LEU A 276 11.52 17.21 -6.17
C LEU A 276 10.03 17.28 -6.52
N GLN A 277 9.23 18.03 -5.75
CA GLN A 277 7.83 18.25 -6.09
C GLN A 277 7.71 19.02 -7.40
N ASP A 278 7.01 18.45 -8.38
CA ASP A 278 6.82 19.09 -9.67
C ASP A 278 6.04 20.40 -9.50
N PRO A 279 6.57 21.56 -9.92
CA PRO A 279 5.91 22.84 -9.71
C PRO A 279 4.60 22.99 -10.48
N LYS A 280 4.41 22.25 -11.58
CA LYS A 280 3.23 22.35 -12.44
C LYS A 280 2.04 21.57 -11.90
N THR A 281 2.28 20.34 -11.48
CA THR A 281 1.23 19.41 -11.04
C THR A 281 1.12 19.31 -9.53
N GLY A 282 2.18 19.61 -8.77
CA GLY A 282 2.26 19.36 -7.33
C GLY A 282 2.58 17.91 -6.96
N GLY A 283 2.66 16.98 -7.92
CA GLY A 283 2.99 15.58 -7.69
C GLY A 283 4.49 15.26 -7.82
N TRP A 284 4.81 13.97 -7.87
CA TRP A 284 6.17 13.45 -7.99
C TRP A 284 6.32 12.47 -9.14
N TYR A 285 7.51 12.42 -9.72
CA TYR A 285 7.81 11.57 -10.88
C TYR A 285 8.03 10.09 -10.52
N GLN A 286 7.70 9.21 -11.45
CA GLN A 286 7.96 7.76 -11.39
C GLN A 286 9.44 7.47 -11.09
N VAL A 287 10.37 8.13 -11.78
CA VAL A 287 11.82 8.05 -11.48
C VAL A 287 12.29 9.39 -10.93
N MET A 288 12.48 9.49 -9.61
CA MET A 288 12.65 10.77 -8.92
C MET A 288 14.00 11.43 -9.22
N ASP A 289 15.07 10.64 -9.33
CA ASP A 289 16.42 11.13 -9.66
C ASP A 289 16.58 11.55 -11.13
N ARG A 290 15.53 11.37 -11.94
CA ARG A 290 15.43 11.73 -13.36
C ARG A 290 14.17 12.55 -13.63
N SER A 291 13.71 13.32 -12.64
CA SER A 291 12.49 14.13 -12.74
C SER A 291 12.57 15.12 -13.90
N GLY A 292 11.53 15.15 -14.74
CA GLY A 292 11.47 16.02 -15.93
C GLY A 292 12.14 15.46 -17.19
N ASP A 293 12.88 14.35 -17.10
CA ASP A 293 13.48 13.72 -18.27
C ASP A 293 12.42 13.17 -19.24
N LYS A 294 12.79 13.08 -20.52
CA LYS A 294 11.90 12.57 -21.58
C LYS A 294 11.40 11.17 -21.22
N GLY A 295 10.08 10.99 -21.34
CA GLY A 295 9.40 9.71 -21.06
C GLY A 295 9.04 9.49 -19.60
N ASN A 296 9.61 10.25 -18.64
CA ASN A 296 9.18 10.20 -17.26
C ASN A 296 7.78 10.80 -17.12
N TYR A 297 7.07 10.43 -16.05
CA TYR A 297 5.73 10.92 -15.78
C TYR A 297 5.51 11.14 -14.29
N VAL A 298 4.65 12.09 -13.95
CA VAL A 298 4.17 12.28 -12.58
C VAL A 298 3.22 11.13 -12.24
N GLU A 299 3.55 10.38 -11.20
CA GLU A 299 2.93 9.08 -10.90
C GLU A 299 2.07 9.18 -9.64
N SER A 300 0.88 8.58 -9.68
CA SER A 300 -0.11 8.81 -8.62
C SER A 300 0.23 8.05 -7.34
N SER A 301 0.69 6.79 -7.39
CA SER A 301 0.92 6.04 -6.15
C SER A 301 1.99 6.67 -5.25
N CYS A 302 3.15 7.05 -5.78
CA CYS A 302 4.19 7.71 -5.00
C CYS A 302 3.72 9.07 -4.49
N SER A 303 2.98 9.82 -5.31
CA SER A 303 2.43 11.11 -4.91
C SER A 303 1.48 10.96 -3.72
N ALA A 304 0.56 10.00 -3.76
CA ALA A 304 -0.36 9.72 -2.64
C ALA A 304 0.40 9.36 -1.35
N MET A 305 1.43 8.49 -1.45
CA MET A 305 2.25 8.08 -0.31
C MET A 305 3.02 9.25 0.32
N PHE A 306 3.59 10.13 -0.51
CA PHE A 306 4.29 11.32 -0.02
C PHE A 306 3.33 12.31 0.63
N ILE A 307 2.16 12.53 0.05
CA ILE A 307 1.14 13.42 0.63
C ILE A 307 0.71 12.89 2.01
N TYR A 308 0.36 11.61 2.11
CA TYR A 308 0.03 10.97 3.38
C TYR A 308 1.15 11.13 4.41
N SER A 309 2.38 10.77 4.02
CA SER A 309 3.54 10.81 4.93
C SER A 309 3.82 12.23 5.43
N LEU A 310 3.76 13.23 4.56
CA LEU A 310 3.97 14.63 4.95
C LEU A 310 2.88 15.13 5.89
N PHE A 311 1.60 14.89 5.59
CA PHE A 311 0.52 15.30 6.49
C PHE A 311 0.64 14.64 7.86
N LYS A 312 0.84 13.31 7.91
CA LYS A 312 0.95 12.56 9.15
C LYS A 312 2.18 12.98 9.97
N ALA A 313 3.34 13.14 9.31
CA ALA A 313 4.56 13.59 9.97
C ALA A 313 4.41 15.00 10.57
N VAL A 314 3.74 15.93 9.88
CA VAL A 314 3.45 17.27 10.43
C VAL A 314 2.46 17.18 11.59
N ARG A 315 1.37 16.42 11.45
CA ARG A 315 0.34 16.25 12.50
C ARG A 315 0.95 15.70 13.79
N LEU A 316 1.84 14.72 13.68
CA LEU A 316 2.52 14.08 14.81
C LEU A 316 3.76 14.86 15.30
N GLY A 317 4.12 15.96 14.65
CA GLY A 317 5.26 16.81 15.04
C GLY A 317 6.63 16.18 14.78
N TYR A 318 6.72 15.22 13.85
CA TYR A 318 7.98 14.56 13.47
C TYR A 318 8.84 15.41 12.55
N ILE A 319 8.22 16.29 11.76
CA ILE A 319 8.89 17.26 10.88
C ILE A 319 8.31 18.66 11.07
N ASP A 320 9.02 19.66 10.56
CA ASP A 320 8.63 21.07 10.70
C ASP A 320 7.27 21.38 10.04
N LYS A 321 6.52 22.32 10.62
CA LYS A 321 5.18 22.69 10.15
C LYS A 321 5.18 23.29 8.74
N SER A 322 6.30 23.84 8.26
CA SER A 322 6.41 24.39 6.89
C SER A 322 6.25 23.33 5.79
N TYR A 323 6.31 22.04 6.12
CA TYR A 323 6.01 20.96 5.17
C TYR A 323 4.52 20.78 4.91
N LEU A 324 3.63 21.42 5.70
CA LEU A 324 2.19 21.40 5.46
C LEU A 324 1.84 21.98 4.08
N ASP A 325 2.48 23.07 3.68
CA ASP A 325 2.24 23.69 2.36
C ASP A 325 2.61 22.75 1.20
N VAL A 326 3.64 21.93 1.39
CA VAL A 326 4.06 20.91 0.41
C VAL A 326 3.00 19.82 0.29
N ALA A 327 2.48 19.34 1.43
CA ALA A 327 1.41 18.34 1.47
C ALA A 327 0.11 18.87 0.86
N LEU A 328 -0.31 20.10 1.20
CA LEU A 328 -1.50 20.75 0.65
C LEU A 328 -1.40 20.95 -0.87
N LYS A 329 -0.24 21.41 -1.36
CA LYS A 329 0.01 21.53 -2.80
C LYS A 329 -0.06 20.17 -3.49
N GLY A 330 0.53 19.15 -2.88
CA GLY A 330 0.47 17.78 -3.40
C GLY A 330 -0.95 17.23 -3.44
N TYR A 331 -1.73 17.42 -2.37
CA TYR A 331 -3.11 16.96 -2.28
C TYR A 331 -4.00 17.63 -3.33
N LYS A 332 -3.93 18.97 -3.46
CA LYS A 332 -4.64 19.70 -4.51
C LYS A 332 -4.21 19.20 -5.90
N GLY A 333 -2.90 19.08 -6.11
CA GLY A 333 -2.33 18.55 -7.34
C GLY A 333 -2.84 17.16 -7.69
N PHE A 334 -2.99 16.30 -6.69
CA PHE A 334 -3.51 14.96 -6.87
C PHE A 334 -4.96 14.97 -7.37
N LEU A 335 -5.82 15.76 -6.72
CA LEU A 335 -7.22 15.94 -7.12
C LEU A 335 -7.33 16.46 -8.57
N ASP A 336 -6.49 17.44 -8.94
CA ASP A 336 -6.55 18.07 -10.26
C ASP A 336 -6.03 17.16 -11.40
N ASN A 337 -5.10 16.25 -11.11
CA ASN A 337 -4.34 15.53 -12.15
C ASN A 337 -4.62 14.02 -12.24
N PHE A 338 -5.15 13.41 -11.17
CA PHE A 338 -5.29 11.96 -11.07
C PHE A 338 -6.71 11.49 -10.76
N ILE A 339 -7.64 12.39 -10.42
CA ILE A 339 -9.02 12.04 -10.09
C ILE A 339 -9.93 12.27 -11.28
N GLU A 340 -10.66 11.22 -11.66
CA GLU A 340 -11.79 11.29 -12.58
C GLU A 340 -13.06 10.85 -11.86
N VAL A 341 -14.17 11.55 -12.06
CA VAL A 341 -15.47 11.24 -11.45
C VAL A 341 -16.49 11.04 -12.56
N ASP A 342 -17.13 9.87 -12.58
CA ASP A 342 -18.14 9.57 -13.59
C ASP A 342 -19.53 10.16 -13.25
N LYS A 343 -20.51 9.95 -14.14
CA LYS A 343 -21.89 10.45 -13.96
C LYS A 343 -22.62 9.88 -12.73
N ASN A 344 -22.17 8.76 -12.19
CA ASN A 344 -22.70 8.11 -11.00
C ASN A 344 -21.91 8.49 -9.73
N GLY A 345 -20.92 9.38 -9.86
CA GLY A 345 -20.07 9.83 -8.76
C GLY A 345 -18.90 8.90 -8.45
N LEU A 346 -18.71 7.79 -9.17
CA LEU A 346 -17.62 6.86 -8.92
C LEU A 346 -16.29 7.53 -9.23
N VAL A 347 -15.36 7.42 -8.27
CA VAL A 347 -14.07 8.09 -8.28
C VAL A 347 -12.99 7.14 -8.78
N THR A 348 -12.35 7.47 -9.89
CA THR A 348 -11.22 6.73 -10.48
C THR A 348 -9.92 7.46 -10.19
N ILE A 349 -8.92 6.74 -9.68
CA ILE A 349 -7.54 7.22 -9.62
C ILE A 349 -6.80 6.73 -10.87
N THR A 350 -6.17 7.65 -11.60
CA THR A 350 -5.43 7.35 -12.82
C THR A 350 -3.91 7.37 -12.59
N LYS A 351 -3.15 6.94 -13.61
CA LYS A 351 -1.68 7.09 -13.69
C LYS A 351 -0.89 6.40 -12.58
N ALA A 352 -1.40 5.29 -12.05
CA ALA A 352 -0.65 4.47 -11.11
C ALA A 352 0.24 3.49 -11.87
N CYS A 353 1.52 3.40 -11.50
CA CYS A 353 2.40 2.32 -11.98
C CYS A 353 1.89 0.99 -11.42
N ALA A 354 1.52 0.06 -12.29
CA ALA A 354 0.96 -1.25 -11.95
C ALA A 354 1.87 -2.10 -11.05
N VAL A 355 3.13 -2.21 -11.44
CA VAL A 355 4.15 -3.03 -10.77
C VAL A 355 5.51 -2.55 -11.25
N ALA A 356 6.50 -2.60 -10.38
CA ALA A 356 7.90 -2.58 -10.77
C ALA A 356 8.67 -3.46 -9.79
N GLY A 357 9.83 -3.96 -10.21
CA GLY A 357 10.72 -4.73 -9.35
C GLY A 357 12.07 -4.94 -10.04
N LEU A 358 12.91 -5.77 -9.45
CA LEU A 358 14.28 -5.97 -9.92
C LEU A 358 14.59 -7.47 -10.09
N GLY A 359 15.43 -7.78 -11.07
CA GLY A 359 15.85 -9.16 -11.36
C GLY A 359 14.67 -10.06 -11.78
N GLY A 360 14.72 -11.34 -11.37
CA GLY A 360 13.72 -12.35 -11.69
C GLY A 360 13.93 -13.04 -13.04
N LYS A 361 13.05 -14.00 -13.37
CA LYS A 361 13.16 -14.84 -14.59
C LYS A 361 12.98 -14.02 -15.88
N VAL A 362 11.88 -13.27 -15.96
CA VAL A 362 11.74 -12.19 -16.94
C VAL A 362 12.51 -11.02 -16.35
N TYR A 363 13.71 -10.79 -16.88
CA TYR A 363 14.69 -9.97 -16.18
C TYR A 363 14.29 -8.51 -16.18
N ARG A 364 14.15 -7.95 -14.98
CA ARG A 364 13.87 -6.53 -14.76
C ARG A 364 15.19 -5.84 -14.45
N SER A 365 15.66 -5.03 -15.38
CA SER A 365 17.01 -4.44 -15.36
C SER A 365 17.17 -3.32 -14.34
N GLY A 366 16.07 -2.70 -13.88
CA GLY A 366 16.13 -1.55 -12.99
C GLY A 366 16.75 -0.30 -13.62
N ASP A 367 16.88 -0.24 -14.94
CA ASP A 367 17.27 0.98 -15.64
C ASP A 367 16.08 1.93 -15.82
N TYR A 368 16.38 3.13 -16.29
CA TYR A 368 15.38 4.18 -16.49
C TYR A 368 14.26 3.72 -17.44
N ASP A 369 14.63 3.12 -18.58
CA ASP A 369 13.69 2.68 -19.60
C ASP A 369 12.75 1.60 -19.06
N TYR A 370 13.25 0.68 -18.23
CA TYR A 370 12.43 -0.29 -17.52
C TYR A 370 11.35 0.41 -16.67
N TYR A 371 11.73 1.35 -15.80
CA TYR A 371 10.77 1.99 -14.89
C TYR A 371 9.71 2.84 -15.59
N ILE A 372 10.08 3.57 -16.65
CA ILE A 372 9.13 4.45 -17.35
C ILE A 372 8.17 3.71 -18.28
N ASN A 373 8.51 2.48 -18.69
CA ASN A 373 7.67 1.66 -19.57
C ASN A 373 6.86 0.59 -18.83
N GLU A 374 6.95 0.52 -17.50
CA GLU A 374 6.05 -0.33 -16.71
C GLU A 374 4.58 0.08 -16.92
N THR A 375 3.70 -0.90 -16.87
CA THR A 375 2.27 -0.68 -17.14
C THR A 375 1.70 0.39 -16.22
N ILE A 376 0.98 1.34 -16.79
CA ILE A 376 0.19 2.32 -16.05
C ILE A 376 -1.25 1.81 -16.00
N ARG A 377 -1.86 1.79 -14.80
CA ARG A 377 -3.24 1.35 -14.62
C ARG A 377 -4.05 2.31 -13.75
N ASN A 378 -5.36 2.26 -13.92
CA ASN A 378 -6.30 2.97 -13.07
C ASN A 378 -6.65 2.12 -11.85
N ASN A 379 -7.01 2.77 -10.75
CA ASN A 379 -7.45 2.15 -9.49
C ASN A 379 -6.47 1.07 -8.99
N ASP A 380 -5.16 1.27 -9.18
CA ASP A 380 -4.20 0.39 -8.52
C ASP A 380 -4.33 0.61 -7.00
N PRO A 381 -4.46 -0.47 -6.20
CA PRO A 381 -4.53 -0.36 -4.74
C PRO A 381 -3.40 0.45 -4.13
N LYS A 382 -2.21 0.43 -4.77
CA LYS A 382 -1.03 1.16 -4.33
C LYS A 382 -1.17 2.67 -4.46
N ALA A 383 -2.14 3.16 -5.23
CA ALA A 383 -2.53 4.57 -5.23
C ALA A 383 -3.81 4.81 -4.42
N VAL A 384 -4.79 3.91 -4.51
CA VAL A 384 -6.09 4.01 -3.81
C VAL A 384 -5.92 4.05 -2.30
N GLY A 385 -5.26 3.03 -1.71
CA GLY A 385 -5.06 2.96 -0.26
C GLY A 385 -4.35 4.20 0.29
N PRO A 386 -3.15 4.56 -0.21
CA PRO A 386 -2.43 5.74 0.25
C PRO A 386 -3.18 7.05 0.04
N PHE A 387 -4.01 7.18 -1.01
CA PHE A 387 -4.78 8.40 -1.23
C PHE A 387 -6.01 8.50 -0.32
N ILE A 388 -6.63 7.37 0.05
CA ILE A 388 -7.62 7.32 1.13
C ILE A 388 -6.96 7.79 2.44
N MET A 389 -5.79 7.25 2.78
CA MET A 389 -5.05 7.64 3.99
C MET A 389 -4.67 9.13 3.97
N ALA A 390 -4.17 9.65 2.84
CA ALA A 390 -3.88 11.06 2.65
C ALA A 390 -5.12 11.95 2.80
N SER A 391 -6.26 11.52 2.25
CA SER A 391 -7.53 12.24 2.35
C SER A 391 -8.03 12.31 3.79
N LEU A 392 -7.90 11.22 4.56
CA LEU A 392 -8.23 11.22 5.98
C LEU A 392 -7.37 12.21 6.79
N GLU A 393 -6.07 12.28 6.50
CA GLU A 393 -5.19 13.27 7.12
C GLU A 393 -5.59 14.71 6.75
N TYR A 394 -5.91 14.98 5.48
CA TYR A 394 -6.40 16.28 5.03
C TYR A 394 -7.74 16.66 5.70
N GLU A 395 -8.69 15.73 5.75
CA GLU A 395 -10.02 15.93 6.32
C GLU A 395 -9.97 16.24 7.82
N ARG A 396 -8.99 15.70 8.56
CA ARG A 396 -8.75 16.05 9.97
C ARG A 396 -8.40 17.52 10.17
N LEU A 397 -7.81 18.20 9.17
CA LEU A 397 -7.48 19.62 9.25
C LEU A 397 -8.71 20.54 9.11
N GLN A 398 -9.83 19.99 8.62
CA GLN A 398 -11.07 20.74 8.38
C GLN A 398 -12.05 20.66 9.56
N LYS A 399 -11.74 19.85 10.58
CA LYS A 399 -12.48 19.72 11.83
C LYS A 399 -11.83 20.61 12.88
#